data_AF-A9D4P7-F1
#
_entry.id   AF-A9D4P7-F1
#
_cell.length_a   1.000
_cell.length_b   1.000
_cell.length_c   1.000
_cell.angle_alpha   90.00
_cell.angle_beta   90.00
_cell.angle_gamma   90.00
#
_symmetry.space_group_name_H-M   'P 1'
#
loop_
_entity.id
_entity.type
_entity.pdbx_description
1 polymer ?
#
loop_
_entity_poly.entity_id
_entity_poly.type
_entity_poly.pdbx_seq_one_letter_code
_entity_poly.pdbx_strand_id
1 'polypeptide(L)'
;MQARLTIVTNHPARAVLAVLGVEAAPAWVAVVTTLAGVRDLAPGAKVIGQWFEPRKHRSSLEWAFQTRRLQGDLVGLSLEDCDRLVQWAERHGARAGIDSSLAAATGGMVVSERRINTAGGGKPDRASGIVARPVRSEAAGDSARTNQ
;
A
#
# COMPACT_ATOMS: atom_id res chain seq x y z
N MET A 1 22.92 1.56 -22.29
CA MET A 1 23.06 1.39 -20.83
C MET A 1 21.75 0.86 -20.28
N GLN A 2 21.71 -0.39 -19.82
CA GLN A 2 20.51 -0.96 -19.18
C GLN A 2 20.36 -0.29 -17.80
N ALA A 3 19.30 0.48 -17.62
CA ALA A 3 18.89 0.89 -16.28
C ALA A 3 18.52 -0.38 -15.50
N ARG A 4 19.36 -0.75 -14.52
CA ARG A 4 19.09 -1.85 -13.61
C ARG A 4 18.15 -1.35 -12.52
N LEU A 5 16.91 -1.80 -12.52
CA LEU A 5 15.97 -1.55 -11.44
C LEU A 5 16.32 -2.46 -10.26
N THR A 6 16.30 -1.93 -9.05
CA THR A 6 16.39 -2.73 -7.82
C THR A 6 15.09 -2.61 -7.02
N ILE A 7 14.46 -3.75 -6.72
CA ILE A 7 13.31 -3.83 -5.82
C ILE A 7 13.80 -4.31 -4.46
N VAL A 8 13.63 -3.50 -3.42
CA VAL A 8 13.93 -3.87 -2.04
C VAL A 8 12.64 -4.24 -1.34
N THR A 9 12.55 -5.45 -0.80
CA THR A 9 11.29 -5.98 -0.27
C THR A 9 11.49 -7.09 0.75
N ASN A 10 10.50 -7.30 1.61
CA ASN A 10 10.39 -8.49 2.46
C ASN A 10 9.70 -9.67 1.76
N HIS A 11 9.03 -9.47 0.61
CA HIS A 11 8.29 -10.51 -0.10
C HIS A 11 8.56 -10.48 -1.62
N PRO A 12 9.57 -11.22 -2.13
CA PRO A 12 10.10 -11.04 -3.48
C PRO A 12 9.05 -11.27 -4.58
N ALA A 13 8.37 -12.42 -4.58
CA ALA A 13 7.40 -12.76 -5.63
C ALA A 13 6.24 -11.73 -5.72
N ARG A 14 5.67 -11.35 -4.57
CA ARG A 14 4.62 -10.32 -4.51
C ARG A 14 5.13 -8.96 -4.96
N ALA A 15 6.38 -8.60 -4.64
CA ALA A 15 6.95 -7.33 -5.06
C ALA A 15 7.14 -7.25 -6.57
N VAL A 16 7.66 -8.32 -7.19
CA VAL A 16 7.81 -8.40 -8.64
C VAL A 16 6.46 -8.27 -9.32
N LEU A 17 5.44 -9.00 -8.85
CA LEU A 17 4.10 -8.90 -9.39
C LEU A 17 3.50 -7.50 -9.20
N ALA A 18 3.64 -6.90 -8.01
CA ALA A 18 3.11 -5.58 -7.73
C ALA A 18 3.78 -4.48 -8.56
N VAL A 19 5.10 -4.56 -8.78
CA VAL A 19 5.86 -3.53 -9.49
C VAL A 19 5.74 -3.69 -11.00
N LEU A 20 5.88 -4.92 -11.51
CA LEU A 20 6.05 -5.20 -12.94
C LEU A 20 4.84 -5.90 -13.58
N GLY A 21 3.92 -6.45 -12.78
CA GLY A 21 2.79 -7.21 -13.29
C GLY A 21 3.14 -8.61 -13.82
N VAL A 22 4.36 -9.10 -13.56
CA VAL A 22 4.85 -10.41 -14.01
C VAL A 22 5.19 -11.31 -12.81
N GLU A 23 5.16 -12.63 -13.01
CA GLU A 23 5.46 -13.59 -11.93
C GLU A 23 6.96 -13.74 -11.66
N ALA A 24 7.79 -13.63 -12.70
CA ALA A 24 9.23 -13.81 -12.62
C ALA A 24 9.97 -12.49 -12.91
N ALA A 25 10.98 -12.19 -12.09
CA ALA A 25 11.79 -10.99 -12.27
C ALA A 25 12.61 -11.09 -13.56
N PRO A 26 12.53 -10.10 -14.47
CA PRO A 26 13.42 -10.03 -15.63
C PRO A 26 14.89 -9.90 -15.20
N ALA A 27 15.83 -10.36 -16.04
CA ALA A 27 17.26 -10.35 -15.71
C ALA A 27 17.87 -8.95 -15.46
N TRP A 28 17.21 -7.88 -15.89
CA TRP A 28 17.61 -6.49 -15.64
C TRP A 28 17.08 -5.94 -14.29
N VAL A 29 16.29 -6.73 -13.57
CA VAL A 29 15.72 -6.40 -12.25
C VAL A 29 16.45 -7.19 -11.17
N ALA A 30 17.00 -6.49 -10.19
CA ALA A 30 17.50 -7.09 -8.97
C ALA A 30 16.45 -7.04 -7.87
N VAL A 31 16.30 -8.12 -7.09
CA VAL A 31 15.42 -8.14 -5.91
C VAL A 31 16.29 -8.34 -4.67
N VAL A 32 16.22 -7.40 -3.74
CA VAL A 32 17.00 -7.40 -2.49
C VAL A 32 16.08 -7.63 -1.32
N THR A 33 16.37 -8.70 -0.56
CA THR A 33 15.55 -9.15 0.58
C THR A 33 16.32 -9.22 1.89
N THR A 34 17.59 -8.77 1.90
CA THR A 34 18.47 -8.86 3.06
C THR A 34 19.07 -7.52 3.44
N LEU A 35 19.36 -7.35 4.73
CA LEU A 35 20.00 -6.15 5.26
C LEU A 35 21.37 -5.90 4.66
N ALA A 36 22.17 -6.95 4.51
CA ALA A 36 23.47 -6.89 3.85
C ALA A 36 23.32 -6.39 2.41
N GLY A 37 22.37 -6.97 1.65
CA GLY A 37 22.11 -6.54 0.29
C GLY A 37 21.74 -5.06 0.17
N VAL A 38 20.97 -4.50 1.11
CA VAL A 38 20.66 -3.06 1.13
C VAL A 38 21.89 -2.20 1.43
N ARG A 39 22.78 -2.66 2.30
CA ARG A 39 24.04 -1.96 2.62
C ARG A 39 25.00 -1.98 1.44
N ASP A 40 25.01 -3.07 0.69
CA ASP A 40 25.91 -3.29 -0.44
C ASP A 40 25.43 -2.58 -1.73
N LEU A 41 24.23 -1.99 -1.73
CA LEU A 41 23.78 -1.19 -2.86
C LEU A 41 24.74 -0.01 -3.11
N ALA A 42 25.15 0.14 -4.37
CA ALA A 42 25.97 1.25 -4.79
C ALA A 42 25.25 2.59 -4.56
N PRO A 43 25.95 3.64 -4.11
CA PRO A 43 25.42 5.00 -4.13
C PRO A 43 24.92 5.38 -5.52
N GLY A 44 23.78 6.07 -5.60
CA GLY A 44 23.12 6.43 -6.86
C GLY A 44 22.24 5.32 -7.47
N ALA A 45 22.16 4.14 -6.86
CA ALA A 45 21.35 3.04 -7.39
C ALA A 45 19.86 3.41 -7.49
N LYS A 46 19.24 3.04 -8.61
CA LYS A 46 17.79 3.20 -8.84
C LYS A 46 17.02 2.11 -8.10
N VAL A 47 16.21 2.51 -7.13
CA VAL A 47 15.55 1.60 -6.21
C VAL A 47 14.04 1.86 -6.09
N ILE A 48 13.30 0.79 -5.78
CA ILE A 48 11.93 0.85 -5.25
C ILE A 48 11.89 0.06 -3.95
N GLY A 49 11.34 0.65 -2.88
CA GLY A 49 10.98 -0.08 -1.68
C GLY A 49 9.53 -0.56 -1.77
N GLN A 50 9.30 -1.88 -1.65
CA GLN A 50 7.97 -2.49 -1.66
C GLN A 50 7.79 -3.38 -0.42
N TRP A 51 6.84 -3.02 0.45
CA TRP A 51 6.64 -3.69 1.74
C TRP A 51 5.23 -4.23 1.87
N PHE A 52 5.11 -5.45 2.39
CA PHE A 52 3.82 -6.13 2.59
C PHE A 52 3.51 -6.40 4.06
N GLU A 53 4.42 -6.05 4.97
CA GLU A 53 4.18 -6.10 6.41
C GLU A 53 3.33 -4.90 6.86
N PRO A 54 2.50 -5.06 7.91
CA PRO A 54 1.78 -3.93 8.51
C PRO A 54 2.75 -2.84 8.98
N ARG A 55 2.40 -1.56 8.79
CA ARG A 55 3.25 -0.41 9.20
C ARG A 55 3.70 -0.40 10.66
N LYS A 56 2.94 -1.04 11.55
CA LYS A 56 3.30 -1.21 12.98
C LYS A 56 4.46 -2.18 13.21
N HIS A 57 4.84 -2.93 12.18
CA HIS A 57 5.91 -3.93 12.18
C HIS A 57 6.87 -3.63 11.02
N ARG A 58 7.47 -2.43 10.98
CA ARG A 58 8.54 -2.16 10.00
C ARG A 58 9.72 -3.08 10.28
N SER A 59 10.10 -3.87 9.28
CA SER A 59 11.31 -4.68 9.35
C SER A 59 12.56 -3.80 9.45
N SER A 60 13.63 -4.36 10.01
CA SER A 60 14.96 -3.73 9.98
C SER A 60 15.42 -3.43 8.54
N LEU A 61 14.98 -4.25 7.58
CA LEU A 61 15.26 -4.08 6.16
C LEU A 61 14.64 -2.78 5.62
N GLU A 62 13.38 -2.52 5.95
CA GLU A 62 12.70 -1.26 5.60
C GLU A 62 13.40 -0.06 6.22
N TRP A 63 13.81 -0.16 7.49
CA TRP A 63 14.55 0.91 8.16
C TRP A 63 15.88 1.21 7.47
N ALA A 64 16.70 0.19 7.18
CA ALA A 64 17.98 0.36 6.50
C ALA A 64 17.80 1.03 5.12
N PHE A 65 16.77 0.63 4.37
CA PHE A 65 16.43 1.22 3.10
C PHE A 65 16.04 2.70 3.23
N GLN A 66 15.15 3.03 4.16
CA GLN A 66 14.70 4.40 4.39
C GLN A 66 15.84 5.31 4.83
N THR A 67 16.70 4.85 5.75
CA THR A 67 17.88 5.61 6.19
C THR A 67 18.78 5.98 5.01
N ARG A 68 19.11 5.03 4.13
CA ARG A 68 19.95 5.31 2.95
C ARG A 68 19.28 6.24 1.94
N ARG A 69 17.96 6.09 1.72
CA ARG A 69 17.19 7.03 0.89
C ARG A 69 17.26 8.46 1.44
N LEU A 70 17.08 8.64 2.75
CA LEU A 70 17.10 9.95 3.41
C LEU A 70 18.50 10.58 3.40
N GLN A 71 19.56 9.78 3.35
CA GLN A 71 20.94 10.24 3.19
C GLN A 71 21.29 10.65 1.76
N GLY A 72 20.40 10.39 0.79
CA GLY A 72 20.66 10.66 -0.63
C GLY A 72 21.48 9.57 -1.35
N ASP A 73 21.82 8.48 -0.66
CA ASP A 73 22.59 7.37 -1.23
C ASP A 73 21.82 6.63 -2.32
N LEU A 74 20.50 6.52 -2.19
CA LEU A 74 19.67 5.75 -3.09
C LEU A 74 18.70 6.66 -3.85
N VAL A 75 18.54 6.40 -5.14
CA VAL A 75 17.73 7.20 -6.04
C VAL A 75 16.42 6.47 -6.29
N GLY A 76 15.30 7.09 -5.93
CA GLY A 76 13.99 6.56 -6.30
C GLY A 76 13.72 6.77 -7.78
N LEU A 77 12.70 6.10 -8.31
CA LEU A 77 12.36 6.24 -9.73
C LEU A 77 11.83 7.63 -10.07
N SER A 78 12.28 8.16 -11.21
CA SER A 78 11.67 9.34 -11.84
C SER A 78 10.34 8.98 -12.51
N LEU A 79 9.55 10.00 -12.89
CA LEU A 79 8.35 9.80 -13.71
C LEU A 79 8.67 9.08 -15.02
N GLU A 80 9.75 9.48 -15.68
CA GLU A 80 10.21 8.85 -16.93
C GLU A 80 10.58 7.38 -16.72
N ASP A 81 11.20 7.03 -15.59
CA ASP A 81 11.48 5.64 -15.25
C ASP A 81 10.18 4.84 -15.04
N CYS A 82 9.19 5.43 -14.36
CA CYS A 82 7.87 4.81 -14.18
C CYS A 82 7.17 4.58 -15.52
N ASP A 83 7.15 5.56 -16.42
CA ASP A 83 6.52 5.42 -17.75
C ASP A 83 7.21 4.34 -18.58
N ARG A 84 8.56 4.26 -18.52
CA ARG A 84 9.32 3.19 -19.18
C ARG A 84 8.97 1.81 -18.63
N LEU A 85 8.72 1.68 -17.32
CA LEU A 85 8.29 0.43 -16.70
C LEU A 85 6.88 0.04 -17.13
N VAL A 86 5.95 1.00 -17.18
CA VAL A 86 4.58 0.79 -17.68
C VAL A 86 4.61 0.29 -19.12
N GLN A 87 5.32 1.01 -20.01
CA GLN A 87 5.45 0.61 -21.41
C GLN A 87 6.14 -0.75 -21.56
N TRP A 88 7.12 -1.06 -20.72
CA TRP A 88 7.72 -2.39 -20.71
C TRP A 88 6.71 -3.48 -20.34
N ALA A 89 5.93 -3.28 -19.27
CA ALA A 89 4.93 -4.24 -18.84
C ALA A 89 3.86 -4.47 -19.92
N GLU A 90 3.35 -3.40 -20.53
CA GLU A 90 2.36 -3.48 -21.62
C GLU A 90 2.86 -4.30 -22.81
N ARG A 91 4.12 -4.11 -23.23
CA ARG A 91 4.74 -4.92 -24.30
C ARG A 91 4.86 -6.40 -23.96
N HIS A 92 4.82 -6.76 -22.69
CA HIS A 92 4.89 -8.14 -22.21
C HIS A 92 3.52 -8.67 -21.77
N GLY A 93 2.42 -8.00 -22.13
CA GLY A 93 1.06 -8.42 -21.76
C GLY A 93 0.76 -8.32 -20.27
N ALA A 94 1.56 -7.54 -19.53
CA ALA A 94 1.44 -7.32 -18.09
C ALA A 94 0.95 -5.91 -17.80
N ARG A 95 0.52 -5.67 -16.56
CA ARG A 95 0.17 -4.35 -16.05
C ARG A 95 1.03 -4.01 -14.85
N ALA A 96 1.92 -3.03 -14.99
CA ALA A 96 2.69 -2.51 -13.88
C ALA A 96 1.75 -1.92 -12.82
N GLY A 97 1.98 -2.23 -11.54
CA GLY A 97 1.23 -1.63 -10.43
C GLY A 97 1.79 -0.30 -9.95
N ILE A 98 2.71 0.30 -10.72
CA ILE A 98 3.29 1.61 -10.45
C ILE A 98 2.41 2.68 -11.09
N ASP A 99 1.84 3.55 -10.26
CA ASP A 99 1.15 4.75 -10.72
C ASP A 99 2.15 5.92 -10.75
N SER A 100 2.39 6.49 -11.92
CA SER A 100 3.29 7.63 -12.10
C SER A 100 2.84 8.87 -11.30
N SER A 101 1.54 9.03 -11.06
CA SER A 101 1.01 10.09 -10.19
C SER A 101 1.43 9.92 -8.72
N LEU A 102 1.56 8.68 -8.26
CA LEU A 102 2.04 8.35 -6.91
C LEU A 102 3.56 8.51 -6.79
N ALA A 103 4.30 8.26 -7.87
CA ALA A 103 5.75 8.46 -7.92
C ALA A 103 6.15 9.95 -7.80
N ALA A 104 5.43 10.85 -8.47
CA ALA A 104 5.63 12.30 -8.32
C ALA A 104 5.38 12.79 -6.89
N ALA A 105 4.32 12.28 -6.24
CA ALA A 105 3.94 12.70 -4.90
C ALA A 105 4.90 12.22 -3.79
N THR A 106 5.74 11.20 -4.07
CA THR A 106 6.59 10.54 -3.05
C THR A 106 8.09 10.79 -3.23
N GLY A 107 8.51 11.63 -4.20
CA GLY A 107 9.92 12.00 -4.37
C GLY A 107 10.84 10.82 -4.70
N GLY A 108 10.30 9.82 -5.42
CA GLY A 108 10.96 8.54 -5.66
C GLY A 108 10.43 7.46 -4.71
N MET A 109 9.60 6.60 -5.28
CA MET A 109 8.67 5.69 -4.64
C MET A 109 9.17 4.90 -3.42
N VAL A 110 8.43 4.99 -2.32
CA VAL A 110 8.32 3.95 -1.27
C VAL A 110 6.86 3.49 -1.26
N VAL A 111 6.60 2.29 -1.77
CA VAL A 111 5.25 1.71 -1.78
C VAL A 111 5.15 0.74 -0.61
N SER A 112 4.80 1.25 0.57
CA SER A 112 4.20 0.39 1.59
C SER A 112 2.73 0.23 1.18
N GLU A 113 2.25 -1.00 0.99
CA GLU A 113 0.84 -1.27 0.65
C GLU A 113 -0.09 -0.53 1.63
N ARG A 114 -0.74 0.53 1.15
CA ARG A 114 -2.04 0.99 1.64
C ARG A 114 -3.00 0.73 0.49
N ARG A 115 -3.81 -0.32 0.65
CA ARG A 115 -5.19 -0.56 0.14
C ARG A 115 -5.41 -2.01 -0.28
N ILE A 116 -5.38 -2.91 0.70
CA ILE A 116 -6.41 -3.97 0.77
C ILE A 116 -6.99 -3.91 2.18
N ASN A 117 -7.84 -2.90 2.42
CA ASN A 117 -8.95 -3.13 3.35
C ASN A 117 -9.98 -3.92 2.53
N THR A 118 -9.96 -5.23 2.68
CA THR A 118 -11.08 -6.08 2.28
C THR A 118 -12.27 -5.72 3.16
N ALA A 119 -13.33 -5.21 2.53
CA ALA A 119 -14.74 -5.13 2.93
C ALA A 119 -15.16 -5.32 4.40
N GLY A 120 -15.99 -4.39 4.90
CA GLY A 120 -16.96 -4.67 5.97
C GLY A 120 -17.28 -3.47 6.86
N GLY A 121 -18.24 -2.63 6.47
CA GLY A 121 -18.77 -1.60 7.36
C GLY A 121 -19.27 -0.35 6.66
N GLY A 122 -20.24 -0.50 5.76
CA GLY A 122 -21.08 0.63 5.40
C GLY A 122 -21.78 1.14 6.65
N LYS A 123 -21.44 2.35 7.09
CA LYS A 123 -22.36 3.15 7.89
C LYS A 123 -22.73 4.34 7.01
N PRO A 124 -23.92 4.36 6.40
CA PRO A 124 -24.41 5.60 5.82
C PRO A 124 -24.58 6.57 6.98
N ASP A 125 -23.80 7.65 6.96
CA ASP A 125 -24.05 8.80 7.82
C ASP A 125 -25.39 9.39 7.37
N ARG A 126 -26.44 8.99 8.08
CA ARG A 126 -27.80 9.48 7.84
C ARG A 126 -27.81 10.96 8.18
N ALA A 127 -28.07 11.71 7.12
CA ALA A 127 -28.76 12.98 7.09
C ALA A 127 -29.62 13.27 8.35
N SER A 128 -29.46 14.52 8.79
CA SER A 128 -30.53 15.40 9.27
C SER A 128 -31.39 14.88 10.42
N GLY A 129 -31.14 15.46 11.59
CA GLY A 129 -32.11 15.47 12.68
C GLY A 129 -33.44 16.03 12.21
N ILE A 130 -34.45 15.16 12.21
CA ILE A 130 -35.85 15.56 12.32
C ILE A 130 -36.44 14.73 13.46
N VAL A 131 -36.90 15.48 14.45
CA VAL A 131 -37.54 15.03 15.69
C VAL A 131 -38.81 14.26 15.35
N ALA A 132 -38.90 13.00 15.80
CA ALA A 132 -40.15 12.27 15.89
C ALA A 132 -40.31 11.72 17.32
N ARG A 133 -41.36 12.20 17.98
CA ARG A 133 -41.79 11.92 19.35
C ARG A 133 -41.97 10.40 19.59
N PRO A 134 -41.66 9.88 20.79
CA PRO A 134 -42.09 8.54 21.16
C PRO A 134 -43.61 8.50 21.38
N VAL A 135 -44.27 7.62 20.65
CA VAL A 135 -45.65 7.19 20.89
C VAL A 135 -45.65 6.38 22.18
N ARG A 136 -46.33 6.89 23.21
CA ARG A 136 -46.71 6.11 24.39
C ARG A 136 -47.78 5.10 23.96
N SER A 137 -47.58 3.83 24.30
CA SER A 137 -48.69 2.88 24.41
C SER A 137 -48.62 2.22 25.78
N GLU A 138 -49.78 2.24 26.41
CA GLU A 138 -50.09 1.90 27.79
C GLU A 138 -50.05 0.40 28.03
N ALA A 139 -49.75 -0.01 29.26
CA ALA A 139 -50.60 -0.93 30.03
C ALA A 139 -49.95 -1.20 31.40
N ALA A 140 -50.51 -0.61 32.45
CA ALA A 140 -50.50 -1.24 33.79
C ALA A 140 -51.48 -0.51 34.72
N GLY A 141 -52.57 -1.20 35.05
CA GLY A 141 -53.20 -1.15 36.38
C GLY A 141 -54.27 -0.09 36.57
N ASP A 142 -55.53 -0.49 36.37
CA ASP A 142 -56.65 0.13 37.08
C ASP A 142 -57.37 -0.90 37.96
N SER A 143 -57.38 -0.55 39.25
CA SER A 143 -58.32 -0.79 40.34
C SER A 143 -59.52 -1.71 40.07
N ALA A 144 -59.68 -2.80 40.81
CA ALA A 144 -60.25 -2.91 42.15
C ALA A 144 -61.79 -3.17 42.19
N ARG A 145 -62.11 -4.25 42.93
CA ARG A 145 -63.31 -4.48 43.76
C ARG A 145 -64.68 -4.49 43.09
N THR A 146 -65.27 -5.69 43.05
CA THR A 146 -66.66 -5.95 43.47
C THR A 146 -66.78 -7.41 43.89
N ASN A 147 -66.96 -7.66 45.19
CA ASN A 147 -67.72 -8.77 45.78
C ASN A 147 -67.64 -8.68 47.31
N GLN A 148 -68.62 -8.00 47.89
CA GLN A 148 -69.45 -8.36 49.04
C GLN A 148 -70.14 -7.10 49.60
#